data_AF-A0A821JVU3-F1
#
_entry.id   AF-A0A821JVU3-F1
#
_cell.length_a   1.000
_cell.length_b   1.000
_cell.length_c   1.000
_cell.angle_alpha   90.00
_cell.angle_beta   90.00
_cell.angle_gamma   90.00
#
_symmetry.space_group_name_H-M   'P 1'
#
loop_
_entity.id
_entity.type
_entity.pdbx_description
1 polymer ?
#
loop_
_entity_poly.entity_id
_entity_poly.type
_entity_poly.pdbx_seq_one_letter_code
_entity_poly.pdbx_strand_id
1 'polypeptide(L)'
;AFAEDLFTHHPLIEHLPRVLLDVFVSIELTGQAVAFEQKFNYRRPMYEILEYLWKFDKHREQVKKLAAYAEEHIDDAEAPLFLRFINLLMNDANFLLDEALSQMARLKENQEAMDRGEWDSIPQEQRRDLENTFRHTGQTARYTNIMGLKT
;
A
#
# COMPACT_ATOMS: atom_id res chain seq x y z
N ALA A 1 7.04 -25.94 -7.10
CA ALA A 1 7.59 -25.31 -8.32
C ALA A 1 8.93 -24.64 -7.95
N PHE A 2 9.90 -24.51 -8.88
CA PHE A 2 11.26 -24.01 -8.59
C PHE A 2 11.31 -22.72 -7.73
N ALA A 3 10.36 -21.81 -7.89
CA ALA A 3 10.26 -20.59 -7.08
C ALA A 3 10.04 -20.88 -5.59
N GLU A 4 9.14 -21.80 -5.23
CA GLU A 4 8.81 -22.13 -3.84
C GLU A 4 9.98 -22.84 -3.13
N ASP A 5 10.76 -23.62 -3.88
CA ASP A 5 11.98 -24.26 -3.39
C ASP A 5 13.04 -23.22 -2.98
N LEU A 6 13.17 -22.14 -3.76
CA LEU A 6 14.03 -21.01 -3.42
C LEU A 6 13.61 -20.34 -2.10
N PHE A 7 12.30 -20.13 -1.90
CA PHE A 7 11.77 -19.48 -0.70
C PHE A 7 11.82 -20.34 0.57
N THR A 8 12.19 -21.61 0.45
CA THR A 8 12.23 -22.57 1.57
C THR A 8 13.65 -23.07 1.87
N HIS A 9 14.40 -23.43 0.83
CA HIS A 9 15.68 -24.14 0.98
C HIS A 9 16.92 -23.31 0.68
N HIS A 10 16.80 -22.11 0.06
CA HIS A 10 17.98 -21.31 -0.24
C HIS A 10 18.73 -20.90 1.05
N PRO A 11 20.06 -21.02 1.13
CA PRO A 11 20.80 -20.80 2.38
C PRO A 11 20.62 -19.41 2.99
N LEU A 12 20.49 -18.38 2.15
CA LEU A 12 20.34 -16.99 2.58
C LEU A 12 18.87 -16.54 2.73
N ILE A 13 17.91 -17.46 2.59
CA ILE A 13 16.51 -17.05 2.48
C ILE A 13 15.96 -16.43 3.76
N GLU A 14 16.54 -16.75 4.93
CA GLU A 14 16.16 -16.16 6.22
C GLU A 14 16.43 -14.66 6.29
N HIS A 15 17.35 -14.13 5.48
CA HIS A 15 17.65 -12.70 5.47
C HIS A 15 16.62 -11.90 4.68
N LEU A 16 15.80 -12.56 3.86
CA LEU A 16 14.89 -11.89 2.94
C LEU A 16 13.87 -11.00 3.65
N PRO A 17 13.20 -11.41 4.75
CA PRO A 17 12.29 -10.52 5.46
C PRO A 17 12.98 -9.24 5.96
N ARG A 18 14.15 -9.36 6.59
CA ARG A 18 14.95 -8.23 7.08
C ARG A 18 15.30 -7.27 5.95
N VAL A 19 15.86 -7.80 4.85
CA VAL A 19 16.29 -6.99 3.70
C VAL A 19 15.09 -6.28 3.08
N LEU A 20 13.95 -6.96 2.93
CA LEU A 20 12.76 -6.38 2.36
C LEU A 20 12.24 -5.19 3.20
N LEU A 21 12.20 -5.33 4.53
CA LEU A 21 11.83 -4.23 5.43
C LEU A 21 12.85 -3.07 5.37
N ASP A 22 14.14 -3.39 5.23
CA ASP A 22 15.20 -2.39 5.10
C ASP A 22 15.07 -1.56 3.81
N VAL A 23 14.80 -2.21 2.67
CA VAL A 23 14.52 -1.51 1.40
C VAL A 23 13.23 -0.69 1.52
N PHE A 24 12.19 -1.24 2.13
CA PHE A 24 10.92 -0.54 2.33
C PHE A 24 11.09 0.78 3.09
N VAL A 25 11.87 0.77 4.17
CA VAL A 25 12.19 1.97 4.97
C VAL A 25 13.12 2.90 4.21
N SER A 26 14.11 2.37 3.49
CA SER A 26 15.08 3.16 2.74
C SER A 26 14.46 3.99 1.60
N ILE A 27 13.33 3.56 1.03
CA ILE A 27 12.56 4.36 0.05
C ILE A 27 12.12 5.70 0.64
N GLU A 28 11.91 5.80 1.95
CA GLU A 28 11.57 7.08 2.56
C GLU A 28 12.74 8.09 2.49
N LEU A 29 13.97 7.57 2.52
CA LEU A 29 15.21 8.33 2.56
C LEU A 29 15.71 8.79 1.18
N THR A 30 15.07 8.40 0.07
CA THR A 30 15.51 8.78 -1.29
C THR A 30 15.29 10.26 -1.66
N GLY A 31 15.11 11.14 -0.67
CA GLY A 31 15.11 12.60 -0.80
C GLY A 31 13.74 13.24 -1.06
N GLN A 32 13.66 14.56 -0.85
CA GLN A 32 12.44 15.39 -1.04
C GLN A 32 11.95 15.48 -2.50
N ALA A 33 12.74 15.00 -3.46
CA ALA A 33 12.42 15.10 -4.89
C ALA A 33 11.41 14.03 -5.36
N VAL A 34 11.14 12.99 -4.56
CA VAL A 34 10.19 11.92 -4.90
C VAL A 34 8.89 12.15 -4.13
N ALA A 35 7.80 12.38 -4.86
CA ALA A 35 6.47 12.56 -4.27
C ALA A 35 6.03 11.28 -3.53
N PHE A 36 5.20 11.45 -2.50
CA PHE A 36 4.69 10.33 -1.69
C PHE A 36 4.11 9.20 -2.55
N GLU A 37 3.28 9.54 -3.55
CA GLU A 37 2.66 8.55 -4.46
C GLU A 37 3.69 7.69 -5.20
N GLN A 38 4.83 8.27 -5.58
CA GLN A 38 5.91 7.52 -6.23
C GLN A 38 6.61 6.58 -5.24
N LYS A 39 6.87 7.04 -4.01
CA LYS A 39 7.41 6.20 -2.93
C LYS A 39 6.47 5.03 -2.62
N PHE A 40 5.18 5.31 -2.51
CA PHE A 40 4.14 4.31 -2.32
C PHE A 40 4.17 3.27 -3.45
N ASN A 41 4.31 3.68 -4.71
CA ASN A 41 4.39 2.76 -5.85
C ASN A 41 5.60 1.81 -5.78
N TYR A 42 6.73 2.23 -5.20
CA TYR A 42 7.87 1.34 -4.96
C TYR A 42 7.63 0.37 -3.80
N ARG A 43 6.94 0.82 -2.74
CA ARG A 43 6.60 -0.01 -1.58
C ARG A 43 5.52 -1.05 -1.89
N ARG A 44 4.58 -0.71 -2.76
CA ARG A 44 3.38 -1.52 -3.06
C ARG A 44 3.66 -2.99 -3.41
N PRO A 45 4.61 -3.35 -4.30
CA PRO A 45 4.87 -4.75 -4.62
C PRO A 45 5.41 -5.53 -3.42
N MET A 46 6.01 -4.86 -2.44
CA MET A 46 6.58 -5.50 -1.26
C MET A 46 5.51 -6.08 -0.33
N TYR A 47 4.28 -5.53 -0.34
CA TYR A 47 3.17 -6.09 0.43
C TYR A 47 2.83 -7.51 -0.02
N GLU A 48 2.76 -7.75 -1.33
CA GLU A 48 2.50 -9.09 -1.88
C GLU A 48 3.65 -10.06 -1.55
N ILE A 49 4.89 -9.57 -1.55
CA ILE A 49 6.06 -10.38 -1.16
C ILE A 49 5.98 -10.70 0.34
N LEU A 50 5.69 -9.74 1.21
CA LEU A 50 5.56 -9.95 2.65
C LEU A 50 4.44 -10.94 2.98
N GLU A 51 3.26 -10.80 2.35
CA GLU A 51 2.14 -11.74 2.50
C GLU A 51 2.53 -13.15 2.05
N TYR A 52 3.28 -13.27 0.95
CA TYR A 52 3.78 -14.57 0.48
C TYR A 52 4.79 -15.18 1.46
N LEU A 53 5.76 -14.40 1.94
CA LEU A 53 6.76 -14.86 2.92
C LEU A 53 6.10 -15.28 4.24
N TRP A 54 5.01 -14.62 4.64
CA TRP A 54 4.27 -14.96 5.86
C TRP A 54 3.67 -16.38 5.88
N LYS A 55 3.58 -17.04 4.71
CA LYS A 55 3.12 -18.42 4.59
C LYS A 55 4.13 -19.44 5.14
N PHE A 56 5.38 -19.05 5.32
CA PHE A 56 6.46 -19.93 5.76
C PHE A 56 6.89 -19.59 7.20
N ASP A 57 6.89 -20.59 8.10
CA ASP A 57 7.27 -20.41 9.50
C ASP A 57 8.65 -19.77 9.66
N LYS A 58 9.60 -20.24 8.87
CA LYS A 58 10.99 -19.76 8.87
C LYS A 58 11.10 -18.25 8.69
N HIS A 59 10.28 -17.66 7.80
CA HIS A 59 10.26 -16.21 7.55
C HIS A 59 9.50 -15.46 8.64
N ARG A 60 8.37 -16.02 9.10
CA ARG A 60 7.61 -15.44 10.22
C ARG A 60 8.48 -15.28 11.47
N GLU A 61 9.29 -16.28 11.79
CA GLU A 61 10.20 -16.20 12.95
C GLU A 61 11.23 -15.07 12.82
N GLN A 62 11.70 -14.77 11.60
CA GLN A 62 12.62 -13.63 11.40
C GLN A 62 11.90 -12.29 11.61
N VAL A 63 10.65 -12.16 11.15
CA VAL A 63 9.85 -10.95 11.41
C VAL A 63 9.57 -10.79 12.91
N LYS A 64 9.22 -11.87 13.61
CA LYS A 64 9.02 -11.86 15.07
C LYS A 64 10.28 -11.45 15.84
N LYS A 65 11.46 -11.93 15.42
CA LYS A 65 12.74 -11.49 16.01
C LYS A 65 12.96 -9.99 15.84
N LEU A 66 12.61 -9.43 14.68
CA LEU A 66 12.71 -7.98 14.46
C LEU A 66 11.73 -7.20 15.33
N ALA A 67 10.52 -7.72 15.53
CA ALA A 67 9.53 -7.14 16.44
C ALA A 67 10.00 -7.17 17.90
N ALA A 68 10.45 -8.33 18.38
CA ALA A 68 10.98 -8.47 19.75
C ALA A 68 12.19 -7.56 20.00
N TYR A 69 13.12 -7.49 19.05
CA TYR A 69 14.25 -6.56 19.12
C TYR A 69 13.76 -5.10 19.22
N ALA A 70 12.75 -4.73 18.43
CA ALA A 70 12.17 -3.40 18.45
C ALA A 70 11.49 -3.05 19.78
N GLU A 71 10.81 -4.00 20.42
CA GLU A 71 10.21 -3.82 21.74
C GLU A 71 11.28 -3.60 22.83
N GLU A 72 12.37 -4.38 22.79
CA GLU A 72 13.48 -4.24 23.74
C GLU A 72 14.25 -2.91 23.58
N HIS A 73 14.24 -2.33 22.38
CA HIS A 73 15.01 -1.14 22.00
C HIS A 73 14.10 0.05 21.64
N ILE A 74 12.90 0.10 22.22
CA ILE A 74 11.90 1.13 21.89
C ILE A 74 12.35 2.54 22.29
N ASP A 75 13.18 2.64 23.33
CA ASP A 75 13.70 3.90 23.88
C ASP A 75 15.06 4.32 23.26
N ASP A 76 15.55 3.57 22.26
CA ASP A 76 16.79 3.92 21.57
C ASP A 76 16.65 5.26 20.82
N ALA A 77 17.76 6.01 20.76
CA ALA A 77 17.79 7.30 20.06
C ALA A 77 17.42 7.17 18.57
N GLU A 78 17.80 6.06 17.94
CA GLU A 78 17.35 5.72 16.60
C GLU A 78 16.33 4.58 16.67
N ALA A 79 15.13 4.83 16.13
CA ALA A 79 14.07 3.83 16.13
C ALA A 79 14.52 2.55 15.38
N PRO A 80 14.37 1.36 15.99
CA PRO A 80 14.61 0.08 15.35
C PRO A 80 13.90 -0.07 14.00
N LEU A 81 14.48 -0.91 13.10
CA LEU A 81 13.96 -1.12 11.75
C LEU A 81 12.47 -1.47 11.73
N PHE A 82 12.03 -2.36 12.62
CA PHE A 82 10.64 -2.80 12.65
C PHE A 82 9.68 -1.66 13.01
N LEU A 83 10.03 -0.79 13.97
CA LEU A 83 9.19 0.37 14.31
C LEU A 83 9.12 1.38 13.16
N ARG A 84 10.23 1.63 12.48
CA ARG A 84 10.24 2.50 11.28
C ARG A 84 9.37 1.92 10.16
N PHE A 85 9.42 0.60 9.96
CA PHE A 85 8.55 -0.09 9.02
C PHE A 85 7.07 0.07 9.39
N ILE A 86 6.70 -0.21 10.64
CA ILE A 86 5.30 -0.08 11.11
C ILE A 86 4.80 1.36 10.97
N ASN A 87 5.63 2.36 11.29
CA ASN A 87 5.28 3.76 11.08
C ASN A 87 4.93 4.08 9.62
N LEU A 88 5.74 3.60 8.68
CA LEU A 88 5.49 3.80 7.25
C LEU A 88 4.29 2.98 6.74
N LEU A 89 4.11 1.77 7.26
CA LEU A 89 2.94 0.94 6.96
C LEU A 89 1.65 1.64 7.39
N MET A 90 1.61 2.20 8.60
CA MET A 90 0.46 2.97 9.09
C MET A 90 0.19 4.21 8.22
N ASN A 91 1.25 4.92 7.80
CA ASN A 91 1.09 6.07 6.91
C ASN A 91 0.50 5.67 5.55
N ASP A 92 1.00 4.58 4.96
CA ASP A 92 0.50 4.04 3.70
C ASP A 92 -0.97 3.57 3.83
N ALA A 93 -1.33 2.94 4.96
CA ALA A 93 -2.71 2.52 5.24
C ALA A 93 -3.67 3.70 5.41
N ASN A 94 -3.27 4.75 6.15
CA ASN A 94 -4.05 5.98 6.30
C ASN A 94 -4.28 6.66 4.95
N PHE A 95 -3.22 6.80 4.13
CA PHE A 95 -3.32 7.36 2.79
C PHE A 95 -4.30 6.58 1.91
N LEU A 96 -4.20 5.25 1.89
CA LEU A 96 -5.11 4.40 1.11
C LEU A 96 -6.55 4.52 1.58
N LEU A 97 -6.78 4.60 2.89
CA LEU A 97 -8.11 4.77 3.44
C LEU A 97 -8.72 6.13 3.06
N ASP A 98 -7.96 7.21 3.21
CA ASP A 98 -8.40 8.56 2.85
C ASP A 98 -8.71 8.67 1.34
N GLU A 99 -7.84 8.13 0.48
CA GLU A 99 -8.07 8.08 -0.96
C GLU A 99 -9.31 7.26 -1.31
N ALA A 100 -9.50 6.10 -0.68
CA ALA A 100 -10.67 5.26 -0.91
C ALA A 100 -11.97 5.97 -0.52
N LEU A 101 -12.00 6.61 0.66
CA LEU A 101 -13.17 7.36 1.14
C LEU A 101 -13.46 8.58 0.27
N SER A 102 -12.43 9.34 -0.11
CA SER A 102 -12.54 10.50 -1.01
C SER A 102 -13.09 10.11 -2.38
N GLN A 103 -12.58 9.03 -2.97
CA GLN A 103 -13.05 8.53 -4.26
C GLN A 103 -14.50 8.01 -4.17
N MET A 104 -14.88 7.32 -3.09
CA MET A 104 -16.26 6.89 -2.86
C MET A 104 -17.22 8.06 -2.66
N ALA A 105 -16.83 9.11 -1.92
CA ALA A 105 -17.63 10.31 -1.74
C ALA A 105 -17.90 11.01 -3.07
N ARG A 106 -16.85 11.19 -3.90
CA ARG A 106 -16.98 11.76 -5.26
C ARG A 106 -17.89 10.94 -6.16
N LEU A 107 -17.80 9.61 -6.11
CA LEU A 107 -18.70 8.74 -6.86
C LEU A 107 -20.15 8.91 -6.43
N LYS A 108 -20.40 8.99 -5.13
CA LYS A 108 -21.74 9.22 -4.59
C LYS A 108 -22.29 10.57 -5.04
N GLU A 109 -21.53 11.65 -4.92
CA GLU A 109 -21.94 12.99 -5.36
C GLU A 109 -22.28 13.03 -6.86
N ASN A 110 -21.44 12.41 -7.69
CA ASN A 110 -21.69 12.32 -9.14
C ASN A 110 -22.95 11.50 -9.45
N GLN A 111 -23.14 10.36 -8.77
CA GLN A 111 -24.32 9.53 -8.96
C GLN A 111 -25.60 10.29 -8.56
N GLU A 112 -25.59 11.02 -7.45
CA GLU A 112 -26.74 11.82 -7.04
C GLU A 112 -27.02 12.96 -8.02
N ALA A 113 -25.99 13.60 -8.58
CA ALA A 113 -26.17 14.62 -9.64
C ALA A 113 -26.79 14.04 -10.92
N MET A 114 -26.40 12.80 -11.28
CA MET A 114 -27.03 12.06 -12.39
C MET A 114 -28.49 11.77 -12.09
N ASP A 115 -28.81 11.26 -10.89
CA ASP A 115 -30.17 10.88 -10.50
C ASP A 115 -31.10 12.10 -10.41
N ARG A 116 -30.56 13.29 -10.08
CA ARG A 116 -31.29 14.56 -10.12
C ARG A 116 -31.51 15.13 -11.54
N GLY A 117 -30.98 14.48 -12.57
CA GLY A 117 -31.08 14.92 -13.96
C GLY A 117 -30.20 16.12 -14.29
N GLU A 118 -29.24 16.49 -13.44
CA GLU A 118 -28.35 17.65 -13.69
C GLU A 118 -27.53 17.44 -14.97
N TRP A 119 -27.16 16.19 -15.25
CA TRP A 119 -26.41 15.81 -16.43
C TRP A 119 -27.21 16.03 -17.72
N ASP A 120 -28.54 16.01 -17.66
CA ASP A 120 -29.40 16.22 -18.83
C ASP A 120 -29.28 17.61 -19.42
N SER A 121 -28.90 18.59 -18.59
CA SER A 121 -28.66 19.97 -19.00
C SER A 121 -27.26 20.20 -19.61
N ILE A 122 -26.35 19.22 -19.49
CA ILE A 122 -24.95 19.34 -19.92
C ILE A 122 -24.81 18.97 -21.41
N PRO A 123 -24.02 19.73 -22.20
CA PRO A 123 -23.70 19.38 -23.59
C PRO A 123 -23.14 17.97 -23.74
N GLN A 124 -23.47 17.30 -24.85
CA GLN A 124 -23.15 15.89 -25.06
C GLN A 124 -21.65 15.55 -24.95
N GLU A 125 -20.77 16.44 -25.40
CA GLU A 125 -19.32 16.26 -25.31
C GLU A 125 -18.84 16.26 -23.85
N GLN A 126 -19.22 17.28 -23.08
CA GLN A 126 -18.90 17.40 -21.66
C GLN A 126 -19.51 16.25 -20.84
N ARG A 127 -20.71 15.78 -21.19
CA ARG A 127 -21.34 14.62 -20.55
C ARG A 127 -20.51 13.35 -20.74
N ARG A 128 -19.96 13.13 -21.95
CA ARG A 128 -19.08 11.97 -22.21
C ARG A 128 -17.81 12.03 -21.37
N ASP A 129 -17.22 13.21 -21.19
CA ASP A 129 -16.03 13.37 -20.35
C ASP A 129 -16.34 13.10 -18.87
N LEU A 130 -17.50 13.55 -18.38
CA LEU A 130 -17.97 13.23 -17.03
C LEU A 130 -18.22 11.74 -16.86
N GLU A 131 -18.86 11.07 -17.82
CA GLU A 131 -19.06 9.61 -17.80
C GLU A 131 -17.73 8.85 -17.77
N ASN A 132 -16.75 9.28 -18.57
CA ASN A 132 -15.41 8.69 -18.59
C ASN A 132 -14.70 8.89 -17.25
N THR A 133 -14.77 10.09 -16.69
CA THR A 133 -14.18 10.44 -15.39
C THR A 133 -14.84 9.63 -14.27
N PHE A 134 -16.17 9.49 -14.29
CA PHE A 134 -16.92 8.69 -13.33
C PHE A 134 -16.51 7.22 -13.38
N ARG A 135 -16.43 6.63 -14.59
CA ARG A 135 -15.97 5.25 -14.78
C ARG A 135 -14.53 5.05 -14.29
N HIS A 136 -13.64 5.98 -14.63
CA HIS A 136 -12.24 5.93 -14.18
C HIS A 136 -12.14 6.02 -12.65
N THR A 137 -12.84 6.98 -12.05
CA THR A 137 -12.91 7.12 -10.58
C THR A 137 -13.45 5.86 -9.93
N GLY A 138 -14.44 5.20 -10.54
CA GLY A 138 -14.99 3.92 -10.07
C GLY A 138 -13.96 2.80 -10.07
N GLN A 139 -13.15 2.70 -11.13
CA GLN A 139 -12.06 1.72 -11.22
C GLN A 139 -10.97 1.98 -10.17
N THR A 140 -10.56 3.24 -10.02
CA THR A 140 -9.56 3.64 -9.03
C THR A 140 -10.06 3.41 -7.60
N ALA A 141 -11.30 3.80 -7.28
CA ALA A 141 -11.93 3.57 -5.97
C ALA A 141 -11.93 2.10 -5.58
N ARG A 142 -12.32 1.23 -6.52
CA ARG A 142 -12.31 -0.21 -6.32
C ARG A 142 -10.89 -0.72 -6.04
N TYR A 143 -9.93 -0.26 -6.83
CA TYR A 143 -8.53 -0.64 -6.70
C TYR A 143 -7.95 -0.20 -5.33
N THR A 144 -8.14 1.06 -4.94
CA THR A 144 -7.67 1.61 -3.66
C THR A 144 -8.28 0.86 -2.47
N ASN A 145 -9.58 0.54 -2.53
CA ASN A 145 -10.24 -0.26 -1.50
C ASN A 145 -9.67 -1.68 -1.37
N ILE A 146 -9.41 -2.36 -2.50
CA ILE A 146 -8.80 -3.71 -2.47
C ILE A 146 -7.38 -3.63 -1.88
N MET A 147 -6.62 -2.59 -2.24
CA MET A 147 -5.28 -2.37 -1.70
C MET A 147 -5.31 -2.09 -0.19
N GLY A 148 -6.21 -1.22 0.27
CA GLY A 148 -6.38 -0.93 1.70
C GLY A 148 -6.75 -2.16 2.54
N LEU A 149 -7.38 -3.18 1.94
CA LEU A 149 -7.64 -4.47 2.60
C LEU A 149 -6.43 -5.40 2.67
N LYS A 150 -5.43 -5.21 1.80
CA LYS A 150 -4.22 -6.05 1.70
C LYS A 150 -3.01 -5.47 2.42
N THR A 151 -3.10 -4.21 2.84
CA THR A 151 -2.04 -3.47 3.53
C THR A 151 -2.26 -3.60 5.03
#